data_AF-A0A7R9VQR6-F1
#
_entry.id   AF-A0A7R9VQR6-F1
#
_cell.length_a   1.000
_cell.length_b   1.000
_cell.length_c   1.000
_cell.angle_alpha   90.00
_cell.angle_beta   90.00
_cell.angle_gamma   90.00
#
_symmetry.space_group_name_H-M   'P 1'
#
loop_
_entity.id
_entity.type
_entity.pdbx_description
1 polymer ?
#
loop_
_entity_poly.entity_id
_entity_poly.type
_entity_poly.pdbx_seq_one_letter_code
_entity_poly.pdbx_strand_id
1 'polypeptide(L)'
;SFCGASWIVYEVLCDPKKRKHVYHRILLMMSLFDCVTSFGWIMSSWPVNPERSPDTLYAVGNDITCNLQGFFWQLCYGTFLYNGFLSLYYLLLIRYNWSARKIARKIEP
;
A
#
# COMPACT_ATOMS: atom_id res chain seq x y z
N SER A 1 -2.52 10.47 -7.24
CA SER A 1 -2.70 9.59 -6.05
C SER A 1 -1.59 9.78 -5.02
N PHE A 2 -0.32 9.79 -5.44
CA PHE A 2 0.85 9.91 -4.55
C PHE A 2 0.80 11.04 -3.49
N CYS A 3 0.45 12.27 -3.85
CA CYS A 3 0.42 13.40 -2.89
C CYS A 3 -0.66 13.22 -1.81
N GLY A 4 -1.82 12.68 -2.19
CA GLY A 4 -2.91 12.41 -1.24
C GLY A 4 -2.58 11.25 -0.30
N ALA A 5 -2.01 10.17 -0.83
CA ALA A 5 -1.54 9.05 -0.02
C ALA A 5 -0.42 9.46 0.95
N SER A 6 0.54 10.26 0.49
CA SER A 6 1.62 10.79 1.32
C SER A 6 1.11 11.69 2.44
N TRP A 7 0.08 12.50 2.17
CA TRP A 7 -0.56 13.32 3.20
C TRP A 7 -1.23 12.48 4.30
N ILE A 8 -1.94 11.42 3.91
CA ILE A 8 -2.56 10.48 4.86
C ILE A 8 -1.49 9.79 5.72
N VAL A 9 -0.39 9.34 5.10
CA VAL A 9 0.73 8.74 5.83
C VAL A 9 1.33 9.76 6.82
N TYR A 10 1.58 10.99 6.39
CA TYR A 10 2.10 12.05 7.26
C TYR A 10 1.17 12.35 8.43
N GLU A 11 -0.14 12.47 8.18
CA GLU A 11 -1.14 12.77 9.21
C GLU A 11 -1.23 11.64 10.25
N VAL A 12 -1.23 10.38 9.81
CA VAL A 12 -1.27 9.21 10.71
C VAL A 12 0.04 9.07 11.50
N LEU A 13 1.19 9.37 10.87
CA LEU A 13 2.47 9.35 11.56
C LEU A 13 2.62 10.53 12.53
N CYS A 14 2.15 11.74 12.22
CA CYS A 14 2.27 12.87 13.15
C CYS A 14 1.37 12.73 14.39
N ASP A 15 0.22 12.06 14.30
CA ASP A 15 -0.71 11.94 15.42
C ASP A 15 -0.64 10.57 16.13
N PRO A 16 -0.01 10.48 17.32
CA PRO A 16 0.12 9.22 18.06
C PRO A 16 -1.22 8.68 18.59
N LYS A 17 -2.26 9.51 18.71
CA LYS A 17 -3.60 9.06 19.13
C LYS A 17 -4.29 8.30 18.00
N LYS A 18 -4.09 8.74 16.75
CA LYS A 18 -4.62 8.06 15.56
C LYS A 18 -3.97 6.69 15.35
N ARG A 19 -2.67 6.54 15.62
CA ARG A 19 -1.96 5.25 15.53
C ARG A 19 -2.48 4.14 16.43
N LYS A 20 -3.21 4.47 17.51
CA LYS A 20 -3.84 3.47 18.40
C LYS A 20 -5.08 2.82 17.80
N HIS A 21 -5.69 3.40 16.78
CA HIS A 21 -6.89 2.84 16.16
C HIS A 21 -6.51 1.91 15.00
N VAL A 22 -6.99 0.66 15.07
CA VAL A 22 -6.79 -0.38 14.04
C VAL A 22 -7.11 0.14 12.64
N TYR A 23 -8.22 0.88 12.49
CA TYR A 23 -8.61 1.52 11.23
C TYR A 23 -7.48 2.39 10.61
N HIS A 24 -6.85 3.26 11.41
CA HIS A 24 -5.81 4.15 10.91
C HIS A 24 -4.52 3.37 10.57
N ARG A 25 -4.25 2.25 11.25
CA ARG A 25 -3.11 1.37 10.91
C ARG A 25 -3.31 0.66 9.57
N ILE A 26 -4.53 0.16 9.31
CA ILE A 26 -4.89 -0.45 8.02
C ILE A 26 -4.80 0.61 6.91
N LEU A 27 -5.33 1.81 7.17
CA LEU A 27 -5.28 2.92 6.23
C LEU A 27 -3.84 3.33 5.90
N LEU A 28 -2.94 3.39 6.90
CA LEU A 28 -1.52 3.67 6.72
C LEU A 28 -0.89 2.66 5.76
N MET A 29 -1.06 1.37 6.02
CA MET A 29 -0.49 0.32 5.15
C MET A 29 -1.01 0.44 3.73
N MET A 30 -2.33 0.63 3.57
CA MET A 30 -2.97 0.84 2.26
C MET A 30 -2.36 2.02 1.50
N SER A 31 -2.16 3.17 2.16
CA SER A 31 -1.53 4.34 1.54
C SER A 31 -0.04 4.12 1.24
N LEU A 32 0.66 3.33 2.05
CA LEU A 32 2.07 3.00 1.83
C LEU A 32 2.25 2.14 0.57
N PHE A 33 1.36 1.15 0.35
CA PHE A 33 1.33 0.40 -0.90
C PHE A 33 0.98 1.32 -2.08
N ASP A 34 0.00 2.22 -1.96
CA ASP A 34 -0.37 3.17 -3.03
C ASP A 34 0.78 4.13 -3.42
N CYS A 35 1.64 4.51 -2.47
CA CYS A 35 2.85 5.26 -2.77
C CYS A 35 3.87 4.44 -3.59
N VAL A 36 4.08 3.17 -3.21
CA VAL A 36 4.98 2.25 -3.91
C VAL A 36 4.47 1.95 -5.31
N THR A 37 3.18 1.72 -5.49
CA THR A 37 2.56 1.49 -6.81
C THR A 37 2.71 2.72 -7.69
N SER A 38 2.43 3.91 -7.16
CA SER A 38 2.53 5.18 -7.89
C SER A 38 3.98 5.43 -8.34
N PHE A 39 4.96 5.12 -7.50
CA PHE A 39 6.37 5.23 -7.85
C PHE A 39 6.78 4.20 -8.92
N GLY A 40 6.26 2.98 -8.83
CA GLY A 40 6.45 1.93 -9.85
C GLY A 40 5.86 2.29 -11.22
N TRP A 41 4.72 3.00 -11.26
CA TRP A 41 4.14 3.52 -12.50
C TRP A 41 5.02 4.61 -13.13
N ILE A 42 5.54 5.54 -12.32
CA ILE A 42 6.45 6.60 -12.78
C ILE A 42 7.73 5.99 -13.34
N MET A 43 8.27 4.96 -12.67
CA MET A 43 9.44 4.24 -13.12
C MET A 43 9.10 3.06 -14.05
N SER A 44 7.97 3.04 -14.75
CA SER A 44 7.58 1.82 -15.49
C SER A 44 8.43 1.53 -16.74
N SER A 45 8.91 2.57 -17.43
CA SER A 45 9.70 2.45 -18.67
C SER A 45 11.22 2.58 -18.45
N TRP A 46 11.63 3.24 -17.36
CA TRP A 46 13.03 3.53 -17.07
C TRP A 46 13.91 2.30 -16.77
N PRO A 47 13.48 1.32 -15.95
CA PRO A 47 14.29 0.20 -15.49
C PRO A 47 14.28 -1.00 -16.45
N VAL A 48 13.64 -0.87 -17.61
CA VAL A 48 13.65 -1.90 -18.66
C VAL A 48 15.07 -1.99 -19.24
N ASN A 49 15.52 -3.23 -19.46
CA ASN A 49 16.80 -3.50 -20.12
C ASN A 49 16.68 -3.18 -21.63
N PRO A 50 17.44 -2.20 -22.18
CA PRO A 50 17.39 -1.86 -23.59
C PRO A 50 17.81 -3.00 -24.52
N GLU A 51 18.63 -3.96 -24.05
CA GLU A 51 19.07 -5.12 -24.85
C GLU A 51 17.93 -6.13 -25.10
N ARG A 52 16.95 -6.18 -24.19
CA ARG A 52 15.86 -7.16 -24.24
C ARG A 52 14.62 -6.63 -24.96
N SER A 53 14.47 -5.30 -24.98
CA SER A 53 13.31 -4.61 -25.55
C SER A 53 13.75 -3.36 -26.31
N PRO A 54 14.31 -3.50 -27.53
CA PRO A 54 14.87 -2.38 -28.30
C PRO A 54 13.83 -1.31 -28.67
N ASP A 55 12.53 -1.64 -28.64
CA ASP A 55 11.43 -0.72 -28.95
C ASP A 55 11.00 0.17 -27.77
N THR A 56 11.62 0.00 -26.58
CA THR A 56 11.21 0.73 -25.37
C THR A 56 11.97 2.06 -25.25
N LEU A 57 11.29 3.18 -25.49
CA LEU A 57 11.85 4.52 -25.26
C LEU A 57 12.18 4.74 -23.77
N TYR A 58 13.36 5.30 -23.48
CA TYR A 58 13.89 5.60 -22.14
C TYR A 58 14.30 4.39 -21.27
N ALA A 59 14.54 3.23 -21.89
CA ALA A 59 15.10 2.05 -21.21
C ALA A 59 16.60 2.27 -20.87
N VAL A 60 16.91 2.52 -19.60
CA VAL A 60 18.29 2.70 -19.09
C VAL A 60 18.61 1.69 -17.98
N GLY A 61 17.69 0.75 -17.71
CA GLY A 61 17.81 -0.20 -16.61
C GLY A 61 18.48 -1.52 -16.94
N ASN A 62 18.40 -2.45 -15.98
CA ASN A 62 18.97 -3.79 -16.04
C ASN A 62 17.89 -4.83 -15.67
N ASP A 63 18.11 -6.11 -16.00
CA ASP A 63 17.17 -7.21 -15.67
C ASP A 63 16.86 -7.31 -14.16
N ILE A 64 17.82 -6.93 -13.31
CA ILE A 64 17.62 -6.87 -11.86
C ILE A 64 16.53 -5.86 -11.50
N THR A 65 16.59 -4.65 -12.08
CA THR A 65 15.65 -3.56 -11.80
C THR A 65 14.26 -3.90 -12.35
N CYS A 66 14.19 -4.54 -13.52
CA CYS A 66 12.95 -5.06 -14.10
C CYS A 66 12.28 -6.13 -13.20
N ASN A 67 13.06 -7.10 -12.69
CA ASN A 67 12.54 -8.12 -11.77
C ASN A 67 12.09 -7.51 -10.42
N LEU A 68 12.86 -6.56 -9.88
CA LEU A 68 12.48 -5.83 -8.66
C LEU A 68 11.16 -5.08 -8.86
N GLN A 69 11.01 -4.37 -9.99
CA GLN A 69 9.76 -3.67 -10.30
C GLN A 69 8.58 -4.65 -10.37
N GLY A 70 8.75 -5.81 -11.01
CA GLY A 70 7.73 -6.87 -11.06
C GLY A 70 7.34 -7.38 -9.66
N PHE A 71 8.32 -7.58 -8.78
CA PHE A 71 8.07 -7.97 -7.39
C PHE A 71 7.30 -6.89 -6.61
N PHE A 72 7.70 -5.62 -6.72
CA PHE A 72 6.97 -4.50 -6.09
C PHE A 72 5.55 -4.36 -6.64
N TRP A 73 5.35 -4.68 -7.93
CA TRP A 73 4.02 -4.67 -8.53
C TRP A 73 3.10 -5.75 -7.96
N GLN A 74 3.64 -6.90 -7.58
CA GLN A 74 2.86 -7.94 -6.90
C GLN A 74 2.43 -7.50 -5.49
N LEU A 75 3.24 -6.69 -4.81
CA LEU A 75 2.86 -6.14 -3.49
C LEU A 75 1.63 -5.22 -3.58
N CYS A 76 1.30 -4.68 -4.75
CA CYS A 76 0.06 -3.93 -4.99
C CYS A 76 -1.20 -4.75 -4.65
N TYR A 77 -1.15 -6.08 -4.79
CA TYR A 77 -2.29 -6.94 -4.42
C TYR A 77 -2.61 -6.86 -2.92
N GLY A 78 -1.64 -6.47 -2.10
CA GLY A 78 -1.84 -6.18 -0.67
C GLY A 78 -2.92 -5.13 -0.43
N THR A 79 -3.05 -4.12 -1.29
CA THR A 79 -4.07 -3.06 -1.16
C THR A 79 -5.49 -3.63 -1.16
N PHE A 80 -5.78 -4.65 -1.97
CA PHE A 80 -7.08 -5.31 -1.98
C PHE A 80 -7.32 -6.11 -0.70
N LEU A 81 -6.28 -6.77 -0.17
CA LEU A 81 -6.36 -7.47 1.11
C LEU A 81 -6.66 -6.51 2.26
N TYR A 82 -5.97 -5.37 2.33
CA TYR A 82 -6.25 -4.34 3.35
C TYR A 82 -7.63 -3.73 3.21
N ASN A 83 -8.14 -3.55 1.98
CA ASN A 83 -9.52 -3.14 1.76
C ASN A 83 -10.53 -4.19 2.26
N GLY A 84 -10.23 -5.49 2.06
CA GLY A 84 -10.99 -6.60 2.63
C GLY A 84 -10.97 -6.62 4.18
N PHE A 85 -9.83 -6.35 4.80
CA PHE A 85 -9.75 -6.21 6.26
C PHE A 85 -10.55 -5.00 6.76
N LEU A 86 -10.61 -3.92 5.98
CA LEU A 86 -11.42 -2.74 6.30
C LEU A 86 -12.92 -3.05 6.27
N SER A 87 -13.38 -3.77 5.24
CA SER A 87 -14.79 -4.17 5.15
C SER A 87 -15.17 -5.13 6.28
N LEU A 88 -14.28 -6.06 6.64
CA LEU A 88 -14.43 -6.93 7.80
C LEU A 88 -14.50 -6.13 9.11
N TYR A 89 -13.63 -5.12 9.27
CA TYR A 89 -13.64 -4.21 10.41
C TYR A 89 -14.98 -3.48 10.53
N TYR A 90 -15.52 -2.93 9.44
CA TYR A 90 -16.83 -2.27 9.44
C TYR A 90 -17.97 -3.24 9.73
N LEU A 91 -17.92 -4.46 9.22
CA LEU A 91 -18.92 -5.48 9.49
C LEU A 91 -18.94 -5.88 10.98
N LEU A 92 -17.77 -6.02 11.61
CA LEU A 92 -17.63 -6.27 13.05
C LEU A 92 -18.13 -5.08 13.88
N LEU A 93 -17.84 -3.85 13.44
CA LEU A 93 -18.25 -2.63 14.12
C LEU A 93 -19.76 -2.42 14.05
N ILE A 94 -20.37 -2.56 12.86
CA ILE A 94 -21.78 -2.22 12.61
C ILE A 94 -22.70 -3.38 12.96
N ARG A 95 -22.44 -4.58 12.42
CA ARG A 95 -23.35 -5.73 12.57
C ARG A 95 -23.16 -6.46 13.89
N TYR A 96 -21.93 -6.56 14.37
CA TYR A 96 -21.62 -7.24 15.63
C TYR A 96 -21.47 -6.28 16.82
N ASN A 97 -21.53 -4.97 16.60
CA ASN A 97 -21.37 -3.93 17.62
C ASN A 97 -20.11 -4.13 18.48
N TRP A 98 -19.02 -4.59 17.86
CA TRP A 98 -17.76 -4.76 18.56
C TRP A 98 -17.10 -3.41 18.81
N SER A 99 -16.67 -3.18 20.05
CA SER A 99 -15.79 -2.06 20.37
C SER A 99 -14.45 -2.19 19.63
N ALA A 100 -13.95 -1.09 19.05
CA ALA A 100 -12.63 -1.03 18.42
C ALA A 100 -11.50 -1.55 19.34
N ARG A 101 -11.67 -1.40 20.65
CA ARG A 101 -10.73 -1.91 21.68
C ARG A 101 -10.76 -3.45 21.79
N LYS A 102 -11.93 -4.06 21.55
CA LYS A 102 -12.14 -5.51 21.55
C LYS A 102 -11.60 -6.16 20.29
N ILE A 103 -11.70 -5.46 19.15
CA ILE A 103 -11.08 -5.83 17.87
C ILE A 103 -9.56 -5.84 18.00
N ALA A 104 -8.97 -4.72 18.46
CA ALA A 104 -7.52 -4.59 18.65
C ALA A 104 -6.94 -5.69 19.55
N ARG A 105 -7.65 -6.05 20.64
CA ARG A 105 -7.17 -7.05 21.62
C ARG A 105 -7.36 -8.51 21.20
N LYS A 106 -8.26 -8.79 20.24
CA LYS A 106 -8.65 -10.17 19.88
C LYS A 106 -8.21 -10.58 18.47
N ILE A 107 -7.98 -9.61 17.58
CA ILE A 107 -7.59 -9.85 16.19
C ILE A 107 -6.11 -9.50 15.95
N GLU A 108 -5.55 -8.52 16.67
CA GLU A 108 -4.11 -8.25 16.65
C GLU A 108 -3.46 -8.97 17.85
N PRO A 109 -2.34 -9.71 17.66
CA PRO A 109 -1.58 -10.30 18.77
C PRO A 109 -0.90 -9.23 19.64
#